data_AF-A0A383E0V9-F1
#
_entry.id   AF-A0A383E0V9-F1
#
_cell.length_a   1.000
_cell.length_b   1.000
_cell.length_c   1.000
_cell.angle_alpha   90.00
_cell.angle_beta   90.00
_cell.angle_gamma   90.00
#
_symmetry.space_group_name_H-M   'P 1'
#
loop_
_entity.id
_entity.type
_entity.pdbx_description
1 polymer ?
#
loop_
_entity_poly.entity_id
_entity_poly.type
_entity_poly.pdbx_seq_one_letter_code
_entity_poly.pdbx_strand_id
1 'polypeptide(L)' 'MNKPVGTLDSLTDGVLSFTTDVARSGLEEGKDEYVSSWRLNLEPANPNQFSYEYTVTKPDMTTFSAKAVVSRVN' A
#
# COMPACT_ATOMS: atom_id res chain seq x y z
N MET A 1 7.21 -5.27 16.18
CA MET A 1 6.29 -5.83 15.16
C MET A 1 5.82 -4.66 14.33
N ASN A 2 6.20 -4.56 13.05
CA ASN A 2 5.79 -3.46 12.19
C ASN A 2 4.30 -3.59 11.91
N LYS A 3 3.50 -2.66 12.44
CA LYS A 3 2.07 -2.53 12.19
C LYS A 3 1.80 -1.14 11.62
N PRO A 4 2.12 -0.90 10.34
CA PRO A 4 1.85 0.38 9.72
C PRO A 4 0.37 0.72 9.80
N VAL A 5 0.06 1.93 10.26
CA VAL A 5 -1.27 2.51 10.27
C VAL A 5 -1.42 3.32 8.98
N GLY A 6 -2.19 2.80 8.03
CA GLY A 6 -2.50 3.52 6.79
C GLY A 6 -3.67 4.50 6.96
N THR A 7 -3.58 5.66 6.32
CA THR A 7 -4.69 6.57 6.07
C THR A 7 -5.21 6.38 4.66
N LEU A 8 -6.53 6.36 4.48
CA LEU A 8 -7.13 6.41 3.14
C LEU A 8 -7.01 7.85 2.63
N ASP A 9 -6.25 8.05 1.57
CA ASP A 9 -6.04 9.38 1.00
C ASP A 9 -7.06 9.68 -0.09
N SER A 10 -7.45 8.67 -0.88
CA SER A 10 -8.45 8.82 -1.95
C SER A 10 -9.13 7.51 -2.32
N LEU A 11 -10.34 7.66 -2.87
CA LEU A 11 -11.08 6.63 -3.59
C LEU A 11 -11.63 7.26 -4.87
N THR A 12 -11.02 6.94 -6.00
CA THR A 12 -11.41 7.47 -7.32
C THR A 12 -11.41 6.33 -8.33
N ASP A 13 -12.48 6.21 -9.12
CA ASP A 13 -12.61 5.22 -10.20
C ASP A 13 -12.31 3.77 -9.76
N GLY A 14 -12.71 3.40 -8.54
CA GLY A 14 -12.47 2.07 -7.98
C GLY A 14 -11.03 1.82 -7.49
N VAL A 15 -10.20 2.86 -7.44
CA VAL A 15 -8.84 2.81 -6.91
C VAL A 15 -8.79 3.44 -5.52
N LEU A 16 -8.42 2.63 -4.52
CA LEU A 16 -8.13 3.08 -3.17
C LEU A 16 -6.63 3.38 -3.04
N SER A 17 -6.28 4.57 -2.55
CA SER A 17 -4.89 4.93 -2.27
C SER A 17 -4.71 5.20 -0.79
N PHE A 18 -3.65 4.63 -0.21
CA PHE A 18 -3.31 4.78 1.20
C PHE A 18 -1.86 5.20 1.36
N THR A 19 -1.62 6.07 2.34
CA THR A 19 -0.28 6.41 2.83
C THR A 19 -0.15 5.96 4.27
N THR A 20 1.02 5.46 4.64
CA THR A 20 1.31 5.10 6.03
C THR A 20 1.52 6.38 6.85
N ASP A 21 0.73 6.54 7.90
CA ASP A 21 0.94 7.54 8.93
C ASP A 21 2.06 7.06 9.86
N VAL A 22 3.29 7.50 9.56
CA VAL A 22 4.51 7.08 10.26
C VAL A 22 4.40 7.32 11.77
N ALA A 23 3.90 8.50 12.17
CA ALA A 23 3.78 8.88 13.57
C ALA A 23 2.79 7.99 14.32
N ARG A 24 1.59 7.76 13.76
CA ARG A 24 0.58 6.87 14.37
C ARG A 24 1.00 5.40 14.38
N SER A 25 1.92 5.03 13.49
CA SER A 25 2.50 3.69 13.42
C SER A 25 3.61 3.47 14.46
N GLY A 26 4.10 4.53 15.10
CA GLY A 26 5.29 4.47 15.97
C GLY A 26 6.55 4.09 15.20
N LEU A 27 6.60 4.41 13.90
CA LEU A 27 7.73 4.15 13.01
C LEU A 27 8.64 5.39 12.97
N GLU A 28 9.90 5.19 12.61
CA GLU A 28 10.91 6.23 12.47
C GLU A 28 11.50 6.21 11.05
N GLU A 29 11.30 7.31 10.30
CA GLU A 29 11.91 7.47 8.98
C GLU A 29 13.45 7.48 9.09
N GLY A 30 14.12 6.89 8.11
CA GLY A 30 15.59 6.78 8.13
C GLY A 30 16.14 5.68 9.04
N LYS A 31 15.27 4.85 9.64
CA LYS A 31 15.66 3.78 10.55
C LYS A 31 14.86 2.51 10.33
N ASP A 32 13.54 2.62 10.21
CA ASP A 32 12.67 1.47 10.02
C ASP A 32 12.44 1.19 8.53
N GLU A 33 12.30 -0.09 8.18
CA GLU A 33 11.78 -0.51 6.87
C GLU A 33 10.27 -0.78 6.98
N TYR A 34 9.47 -0.11 6.15
CA TYR A 34 8.02 -0.22 6.21
C TYR A 34 7.37 0.04 4.85
N VAL A 35 6.17 -0.52 4.66
CA VAL A 35 5.33 -0.16 3.51
C VAL A 35 4.83 1.27 3.72
N SER A 36 5.19 2.19 2.83
CA SER A 36 4.83 3.61 2.91
C SER A 36 3.55 3.94 2.17
N SER A 37 3.17 3.14 1.16
CA SER A 37 1.90 3.34 0.44
C SER A 37 1.31 2.05 -0.10
N TRP A 38 -0.02 2.05 -0.23
CA TRP A 38 -0.78 1.04 -0.98
C TRP A 38 -1.65 1.71 -2.03
N ARG A 39 -1.79 1.06 -3.18
CA ARG A 39 -2.80 1.37 -4.19
C ARG A 39 -3.52 0.09 -4.56
N LEU A 40 -4.83 0.05 -4.33
CA LEU A 40 -5.68 -1.11 -4.61
C LEU A 40 -6.68 -0.71 -5.71
N ASN A 41 -6.59 -1.34 -6.88
CA ASN A 41 -7.59 -1.17 -7.93
C ASN A 41 -8.56 -2.35 -7.88
N LEU A 42 -9.83 -2.06 -7.57
CA LEU A 42 -10.89 -3.07 -7.48
C LEU A 42 -11.36 -3.59 -8.83
N GLU A 43 -10.81 -3.11 -9.95
CA GLU A 43 -11.11 -3.53 -11.31
C GLU A 43 -12.62 -3.74 -11.56
N PRO A 44 -13.47 -2.68 -11.49
CA PRO A 44 -14.94 -2.84 -11.53
C PRO A 44 -15.46 -3.60 -12.75
N ALA A 45 -14.71 -3.57 -13.85
CA ALA A 45 -15.00 -4.30 -15.08
C ALA A 45 -14.75 -5.82 -14.98
N ASN A 46 -13.97 -6.29 -14.01
CA ASN A 46 -13.68 -7.69 -13.77
C ASN A 46 -13.82 -8.03 -12.28
N PRO A 47 -15.03 -8.39 -11.80
CA PRO A 47 -15.31 -8.59 -10.37
C PRO A 47 -14.57 -9.79 -9.73
N ASN A 48 -13.85 -10.58 -10.52
CA ASN A 48 -13.05 -11.70 -10.06
C ASN A 48 -11.55 -11.36 -9.92
N GLN A 49 -11.17 -10.11 -10.17
CA GLN A 49 -9.79 -9.67 -10.05
C GLN A 49 -9.72 -8.36 -9.28
N PHE A 50 -8.59 -8.14 -8.63
CA PHE A 50 -8.16 -6.81 -8.24
C PHE A 50 -6.64 -6.74 -8.44
N SER A 51 -6.13 -5.54 -8.69
CA SER A 51 -4.68 -5.32 -8.71
C SER A 51 -4.26 -4.49 -7.51
N TYR A 52 -3.05 -4.74 -7.02
CA TYR A 52 -2.45 -3.91 -5.99
C TYR A 52 -1.03 -3.55 -6.35
N GLU A 53 -0.63 -2.39 -5.85
CA GLU A 53 0.74 -1.90 -5.85
C GLU A 53 1.06 -1.40 -4.44
N TYR A 54 2.27 -1.66 -3.98
CA TYR A 54 2.76 -1.12 -2.72
C TYR A 54 4.18 -0.59 -2.88
N THR A 55 4.52 0.40 -2.06
CA THR A 55 5.86 0.97 -1.98
C THR A 55 6.41 0.75 -0.58
N VAL A 56 7.65 0.28 -0.49
CA VAL A 56 8.42 0.13 0.76
C VAL A 56 9.44 1.26 0.83
N THR A 57 9.47 1.95 1.96
CA THR A 57 10.55 2.87 2.32
C THR A 57 11.56 2.12 3.19
N LYS A 58 12.83 2.21 2.83
CA LYS A 58 13.95 1.59 3.54
C LYS A 58 14.65 2.58 4.48
N PRO A 59 15.51 2.11 5.39
CA PRO A 59 16.24 2.97 6.32
C PRO A 59 17.17 4.00 5.64
N ASP A 60 17.66 3.71 4.43
CA ASP A 60 18.45 4.66 3.63
C ASP A 60 17.60 5.66 2.84
N MET A 61 16.30 5.73 3.13
CA MET A 61 15.28 6.53 2.44
C MET A 61 15.08 6.16 0.97
N THR A 62 15.68 5.06 0.49
CA THR A 62 15.34 4.53 -0.84
C THR A 62 14.00 3.81 -0.82
N THR A 63 13.37 3.74 -1.98
CA THR A 63 12.06 3.11 -2.14
C THR A 63 12.10 1.93 -3.10
N PHE A 64 11.28 0.93 -2.83
CA PHE A 64 11.03 -0.19 -3.72
C PHE A 64 9.52 -0.35 -3.91
N SER A 65 9.06 -0.55 -5.16
CA SER A 65 7.65 -0.79 -5.45
C SER A 65 7.46 -2.14 -6.14
N ALA A 66 6.36 -2.81 -5.78
CA ALA A 66 5.94 -4.05 -6.43
C ALA A 66 4.43 -4.03 -6.65
N LYS A 67 4.00 -4.77 -7.69
CA LYS A 67 2.60 -4.89 -8.07
C LYS A 67 2.23 -6.32 -8.40
N ALA A 68 0.96 -6.66 -8.18
CA ALA A 68 0.40 -7.94 -8.58
C ALA A 68 -1.07 -7.81 -8.95
N VAL A 69 -1.55 -8.77 -9.74
CA VAL A 69 -2.98 -8.99 -10.00
C VAL A 69 -3.39 -10.24 -9.25
N VAL A 70 -4.46 -10.14 -8.48
CA VAL A 70 -4.99 -11.24 -7.68
C VAL A 70 -6.29 -11.68 -8.30
N SER A 71 -6.46 -12.99 -8.48
CA SER A 71 -7.72 -13.56 -8.94
C SER A 71 -8.45 -14.20 -7.77
N ARG A 72 -9.78 -14.12 -7.77
CA ARG A 72 -10.64 -14.88 -6.86
C ARG A 72 -10.38 -16.37 -7.05
N VAL A 73 -10.11 -17.07 -5.95
CA VAL A 73 -10.04 -18.54 -5.93
C VAL A 73 -11.44 -19.08 -5.67
N ASN A 74 -11.86 -20.06 -6.47
CA ASN A 74 -13.15 -20.74 -6.36
C ASN A 74 -13.02 -22.05 -5.59
#